data_AF-A0AAD6C628-F1
#
_entry.id   AF-A0AAD6C628-F1
#
_cell.length_a   1.000
_cell.length_b   1.000
_cell.length_c   1.000
_cell.angle_alpha   90.00
_cell.angle_beta   90.00
_cell.angle_gamma   90.00
#
_symmetry.space_group_name_H-M   'P 1'
#
loop_
_entity.id
_entity.type
_entity.pdbx_description
1 polymer ?
#
loop_
_entity_poly.entity_id
_entity_poly.type
_entity_poly.pdbx_seq_one_letter_code
_entity_poly.pdbx_strand_id
1 'polypeptide(L)'
;MYSIQNNELTSMRWTDVINRINWDSKFSRDNYIIGFVDRFEGQLEVSMNAWKKETTDEEFIPQHRVLYIRHVDGEIVWDRRRRIDKIFYSGNSAFSELAFLH
;
A
#
# COMPACT_ATOMS: atom_id res chain seq x y z
N MET A 1 -14.89 -22.83 23.04
CA MET A 1 -15.48 -21.73 22.26
C MET A 1 -14.75 -20.45 22.62
N TYR A 2 -13.65 -20.15 21.93
CA TYR A 2 -13.07 -18.81 21.98
C TYR A 2 -13.58 -18.07 20.75
N SER A 3 -14.49 -17.13 21.00
CA SER A 3 -14.90 -16.12 20.04
C SER A 3 -13.66 -15.24 19.78
N ILE A 4 -12.96 -15.54 18.69
CA ILE A 4 -11.98 -14.60 18.15
C ILE A 4 -12.81 -13.53 17.48
N GLN A 5 -12.74 -12.30 18.00
CA GLN A 5 -13.31 -11.11 17.38
C GLN A 5 -12.63 -10.92 16.01
N ASN A 6 -13.21 -11.52 14.97
CA ASN A 6 -12.76 -11.43 13.58
C ASN A 6 -13.10 -10.06 13.00
N ASN A 7 -12.42 -8.99 13.42
CA ASN A 7 -12.68 -7.67 12.84
C ASN A 7 -11.49 -6.73 12.63
N GLU A 8 -10.22 -7.17 12.69
CA GLU A 8 -9.07 -6.23 12.61
C GLU A 8 -7.93 -6.56 11.62
N LEU A 9 -8.11 -7.51 10.67
CA LEU A 9 -7.04 -7.88 9.70
C LEU A 9 -7.45 -7.76 8.23
N THR A 10 -8.35 -6.85 7.90
CA THR A 10 -8.80 -6.67 6.51
C THR A 10 -8.56 -5.26 6.04
N SER A 11 -7.38 -4.95 5.50
CA SER A 11 -7.41 -3.98 4.41
C SER A 11 -6.30 -4.04 3.38
N MET A 12 -6.63 -4.64 2.25
CA MET A 12 -5.98 -4.35 0.98
C MET A 12 -6.41 -3.02 0.33
N ARG A 13 -7.22 -2.19 1.00
CA ARG A 13 -7.68 -0.95 0.38
C ARG A 13 -6.54 0.06 0.45
N TRP A 14 -6.22 0.63 -0.71
CA TRP A 14 -5.28 1.73 -0.84
C TRP A 14 -5.44 2.80 0.24
N THR A 15 -6.68 3.24 0.50
CA THR A 15 -6.95 4.31 1.47
C THR A 15 -6.49 3.95 2.88
N ASP A 16 -6.69 2.70 3.30
CA ASP A 16 -6.33 2.25 4.64
C ASP A 16 -4.81 2.08 4.74
N VAL A 17 -4.16 1.58 3.68
CA VAL A 17 -2.69 1.46 3.59
C VAL A 17 -2.01 2.82 3.65
N ILE A 18 -2.49 3.78 2.87
CA ILE A 18 -1.94 5.14 2.88
C ILE A 18 -2.19 5.83 4.23
N ASN A 19 -3.37 5.66 4.82
CA ASN A 19 -3.65 6.21 6.14
C ASN A 19 -2.72 5.63 7.20
N ARG A 20 -2.45 4.31 7.16
CA ARG A 20 -1.51 3.68 8.09
C ARG A 20 -0.11 4.28 7.94
N ILE A 21 0.43 4.36 6.72
CA ILE A 21 1.78 4.91 6.49
C ILE A 21 1.88 6.39 6.89
N ASN A 22 0.80 7.16 6.77
CA ASN A 22 0.80 8.59 7.10
C ASN A 22 0.81 8.87 8.61
N TRP A 23 0.11 8.04 9.38
CA TRP A 23 -0.25 8.38 10.76
C TRP A 23 0.37 7.45 11.80
N ASP A 24 0.80 6.25 11.42
CA ASP A 24 1.44 5.33 12.34
C ASP A 24 2.95 5.59 12.40
N SER A 25 3.43 5.98 13.58
CA SER A 25 4.84 6.33 13.86
C SER A 25 5.87 5.26 13.49
N LYS A 26 5.44 4.00 13.30
CA LYS A 26 6.32 2.91 12.85
C LYS A 26 6.76 3.05 11.39
N PHE A 27 6.07 3.87 10.61
CA PHE A 27 6.31 4.07 9.19
C PHE A 27 6.83 5.48 8.94
N SER A 28 7.82 5.62 8.04
CA SER A 28 8.24 6.91 7.51
C SER A 28 7.85 7.02 6.05
N ARG A 29 7.18 8.11 5.66
CA ARG A 29 6.80 8.37 4.26
C ARG A 29 8.00 8.42 3.32
N ASP A 30 9.16 8.86 3.81
CA ASP A 30 10.41 8.91 3.02
C ASP A 30 10.83 7.55 2.48
N ASN A 31 10.38 6.49 3.16
CA ASN A 31 10.75 5.12 2.85
C ASN A 31 9.87 4.48 1.77
N TYR A 32 8.86 5.19 1.24
CA TYR A 32 7.87 4.61 0.34
C TYR A 32 7.78 5.33 -1.00
N ILE A 33 7.59 4.52 -2.04
CA ILE A 33 7.41 4.93 -3.43
C ILE A 33 6.11 4.32 -3.95
N ILE A 34 5.32 5.12 -4.66
CA ILE A 34 4.04 4.75 -5.23
C ILE A 34 4.22 4.53 -6.74
N GLY A 35 3.85 3.34 -7.20
CA GLY A 35 3.77 3.01 -8.62
C GLY A 35 2.35 3.20 -9.15
N PHE A 36 2.21 3.93 -10.26
CA PHE A 36 0.93 4.21 -10.89
C PHE A 36 1.02 4.20 -12.42
N VAL A 37 -0.13 4.18 -13.09
CA VAL A 37 -0.21 4.29 -14.56
C VAL A 37 -0.68 5.69 -14.94
N ASP A 38 0.13 6.42 -15.69
CA ASP A 38 -0.26 7.61 -16.42
C ASP A 38 -0.87 7.27 -17.79
N ARG A 39 -1.74 8.14 -18.29
CA ARG A 39 -2.47 7.95 -19.54
C ARG A 39 -1.60 8.09 -20.80
N PHE A 40 -0.43 8.75 -20.69
CA PHE A 40 0.48 9.00 -21.80
C PHE A 40 1.82 8.30 -21.59
N GLU A 41 2.38 8.41 -20.38
CA GLU A 41 3.74 7.92 -20.07
C GLU A 41 3.78 6.44 -19.64
N GLY A 42 2.62 5.80 -19.45
CA GLY A 42 2.55 4.43 -18.98
C GLY A 42 2.86 4.33 -17.48
N GLN A 43 3.69 3.37 -17.07
CA GLN A 43 3.96 3.14 -15.65
C GLN A 43 5.01 4.12 -15.13
N LEU A 44 4.65 4.88 -14.10
CA LEU A 44 5.51 5.85 -13.43
C LEU A 44 5.62 5.56 -11.93
N GLU A 45 6.65 6.12 -11.31
CA GLU A 45 6.87 6.07 -9.87
C GLU A 45 7.09 7.45 -9.30
N VAL A 46 6.60 7.67 -8.07
CA VAL A 46 6.83 8.92 -7.34
C VAL A 46 7.00 8.62 -5.86
N SER A 47 7.84 9.40 -5.19
CA SER A 47 8.00 9.29 -3.74
C SER A 47 6.68 9.59 -3.02
N MET A 48 6.43 8.93 -1.90
CA MET A 48 5.19 9.11 -1.16
C MET A 48 5.05 10.53 -0.57
N ASN A 49 6.17 11.24 -0.39
CA ASN A 49 6.15 12.66 -0.02
C ASN A 49 5.73 13.59 -1.17
N ALA A 50 6.21 13.30 -2.40
CA ALA A 50 5.81 14.06 -3.57
C ALA A 50 4.38 13.72 -4.01
N TRP A 51 3.84 12.59 -3.57
CA TRP A 51 2.43 12.25 -3.75
C TRP A 51 1.53 13.17 -2.92
N LYS A 52 1.05 14.24 -3.56
CA LYS A 52 0.01 15.10 -3.02
C LYS A 52 -1.36 14.70 -3.55
N LYS A 53 -2.34 14.73 -2.65
CA LYS A 53 -3.74 14.40 -2.93
C LYS A 53 -4.47 15.51 -3.70
N GLU A 54 -3.74 16.45 -4.32
CA GLU A 54 -4.30 17.72 -4.79
C GLU A 54 -5.34 17.50 -5.90
N THR A 55 -6.59 17.67 -5.50
CA THR A 55 -7.83 17.46 -6.25
C THR A 55 -8.19 18.62 -7.17
N THR A 56 -7.25 19.53 -7.47
CA THR A 56 -7.51 20.76 -8.23
C THR A 56 -6.60 20.97 -9.44
N ASP A 57 -5.62 20.11 -9.68
CA ASP A 57 -4.77 20.16 -10.87
C ASP A 57 -5.20 19.14 -11.92
N GLU A 58 -5.00 19.47 -13.20
CA GLU A 58 -5.27 18.60 -14.35
C GLU A 58 -4.44 17.28 -14.33
N GLU A 59 -3.47 17.19 -13.40
CA GLU A 59 -2.58 16.05 -13.13
C GLU A 59 -3.00 15.22 -11.88
N PHE A 60 -4.24 15.30 -11.42
CA PHE A 60 -4.72 14.41 -10.36
C PHE A 60 -4.59 12.93 -10.78
N ILE A 61 -3.75 12.15 -10.07
CA ILE A 61 -3.61 10.72 -10.32
C ILE A 61 -4.74 9.98 -9.60
N PRO A 62 -5.74 9.42 -10.32
CA PRO A 62 -6.85 8.77 -9.67
C PRO A 62 -6.41 7.50 -8.94
N GLN A 63 -7.01 7.22 -7.78
CA GLN A 63 -6.72 6.02 -6.98
C GLN A 63 -6.75 4.71 -7.79
N HIS A 64 -7.63 4.61 -8.80
CA HIS A 64 -7.74 3.40 -9.62
C HIS A 64 -6.50 3.14 -10.49
N ARG A 65 -5.64 4.15 -10.69
CA ARG A 65 -4.39 4.06 -11.45
C ARG A 65 -3.19 3.66 -10.60
N VAL A 66 -3.33 3.67 -9.27
CA VAL A 66 -2.30 3.15 -8.37
C VAL A 66 -2.22 1.63 -8.52
N LEU A 67 -1.01 1.12 -8.73
CA LEU A 67 -0.72 -0.30 -8.88
C LEU A 67 -0.17 -0.92 -7.60
N TYR A 68 0.89 -0.32 -7.03
CA TYR A 68 1.61 -0.84 -5.87
C TYR A 68 2.25 0.27 -5.04
N ILE A 69 2.69 -0.11 -3.84
CA ILE A 69 3.61 0.64 -3.00
C ILE A 69 4.82 -0.25 -2.77
N ARG A 70 6.00 0.33 -2.93
CA ARG A 70 7.25 -0.33 -2.61
C ARG A 70 8.05 0.48 -1.59
N HIS A 71 8.84 -0.21 -0.80
CA HIS A 71 9.84 0.40 0.03
C HIS A 71 11.05 0.82 -0.83
N VAL A 72 11.82 1.79 -0.35
CA VAL A 72 13.00 2.33 -1.07
C VAL A 72 14.09 1.28 -1.31
N ASP A 73 14.12 0.21 -0.51
CA ASP A 73 15.00 -0.95 -0.71
C ASP A 73 14.56 -1.88 -1.86
N GLY A 74 13.41 -1.62 -2.47
CA GLY A 74 12.87 -2.40 -3.59
C GLY A 74 11.78 -3.40 -3.20
N GLU A 75 11.46 -3.58 -1.92
CA GLU A 75 10.42 -4.52 -1.48
C GLU A 75 9.00 -4.01 -1.82
N ILE A 76 8.18 -4.84 -2.48
CA ILE A 76 6.76 -4.55 -2.65
C ILE A 76 6.02 -4.82 -1.33
N VAL A 77 5.51 -3.76 -0.72
CA VAL A 77 4.78 -3.82 0.57
C VAL A 77 3.26 -3.83 0.38
N TRP A 78 2.78 -3.35 -0.77
CA TRP A 78 1.37 -3.44 -1.14
C TRP A 78 1.23 -3.54 -2.66
N ASP A 79 0.42 -4.46 -3.15
CA ASP A 79 0.13 -4.62 -4.58
C ASP A 79 -1.31 -5.09 -4.78
N ARG A 80 -2.09 -4.28 -5.50
CA ARG A 80 -3.52 -4.56 -5.72
C ARG A 80 -3.75 -5.82 -6.53
N ARG A 81 -2.95 -6.06 -7.58
CA ARG A 81 -3.13 -7.18 -8.52
C ARG A 81 -2.60 -8.47 -7.95
N ARG A 82 -1.45 -8.42 -7.29
CA ARG A 82 -0.82 -9.58 -6.63
C ARG A 82 -1.43 -9.89 -5.25
N ARG A 83 -2.34 -9.04 -4.77
CA ARG A 83 -2.99 -9.15 -3.45
C ARG A 83 -1.96 -9.18 -2.31
N ILE A 84 -0.87 -8.43 -2.45
CA ILE A 84 0.18 -8.30 -1.43
C ILE A 84 -0.23 -7.17 -0.49
N ASP A 85 -0.12 -7.40 0.81
CA ASP A 85 -0.34 -6.40 1.85
C ASP A 85 0.47 -6.76 3.10
N LYS A 86 1.70 -6.25 3.14
CA LYS A 86 2.62 -6.40 4.27
C LYS A 86 2.42 -5.32 5.34
N ILE A 87 1.54 -4.34 5.08
CA ILE A 87 1.25 -3.23 5.99
C ILE A 87 0.23 -3.69 7.05
N PHE A 88 -0.79 -4.45 6.66
CA PHE A 88 -1.74 -5.08 7.57
C PHE A 88 -1.56 -6.60 7.69
N TYR A 89 -0.56 -7.18 7.01
CA TYR A 89 -0.35 -8.62 6.92
C TYR A 89 -1.60 -9.37 6.43
N SER A 90 -2.26 -8.80 5.42
CA SER A 90 -3.49 -9.34 4.84
C SER A 90 -3.27 -9.86 3.41
N GLY A 91 -4.31 -10.40 2.78
CA GLY A 91 -4.20 -10.96 1.41
C GLY A 91 -3.24 -12.14 1.34
N ASN A 92 -2.44 -12.22 0.26
CA ASN A 92 -1.46 -13.30 0.06
C ASN A 92 -0.25 -13.20 1.01
N SER A 93 -0.06 -12.05 1.65
CA SER A 93 0.99 -11.84 2.66
C SER A 93 0.65 -12.44 4.02
N ALA A 94 -0.63 -12.79 4.26
CA ALA A 94 -1.07 -13.41 5.51
C ALA A 94 -0.51 -14.83 5.68
N PHE A 95 -0.33 -15.57 4.58
CA PHE A 95 0.15 -16.96 4.61
C PHE A 95 1.67 -17.06 4.83
N SER A 96 2.44 -16.10 4.30
CA SER A 96 3.91 -16.12 4.43
C SER A 96 4.38 -15.92 5.87
N GLU A 97 3.66 -15.16 6.70
CA GLU A 97 4.07 -14.90 8.08
C GLU A 97 3.82 -16.10 9.01
N LEU A 98 2.71 -16.83 8.79
CA LEU A 98 2.37 -18.02 9.58
C LEU A 98 3.30 -19.21 9.30
N ALA A 99 4.02 -19.20 8.17
CA ALA A 99 4.96 -20.26 7.80
C ALA A 99 6.32 -20.16 8.53
N PHE A 100 6.66 -19.01 9.12
CA PHE A 100 7.93 -18.80 9.85
C PHE A 100 7.82 -19.06 11.36
N LEU A 101 6.63 -19.39 11.88
CA LEU A 101 6.38 -19.67 13.31
C LEU A 101 6.45 -21.16 13.67
N HIS A 102 7.13 -21.99 12.87
CA HIS A 102 7.18 -23.44 13.07
C HIS A 102 8.59 -24.01 13.11
#